data_AF-A0A1E2UV10-F1
#
_entry.id   AF-A0A1E2UV10-F1
#
_cell.length_a   1.000
_cell.length_b   1.000
_cell.length_c   1.000
_cell.angle_alpha   90.00
_cell.angle_beta   90.00
_cell.angle_gamma   90.00
#
_symmetry.space_group_name_H-M   'P 1'
#
loop_
_entity.id
_entity.type
_entity.pdbx_description
1 polymer ?
#
loop_
_entity_poly.entity_id
_entity_poly.type
_entity_poly.pdbx_seq_one_letter_code
_entity_poly.pdbx_strand_id
1 'polypeptide(L)' 'MSYLPAGAKDHAVRVEMPEGSTVYDLMDKYQVPREQAHLVVCNGLFVPPSKRDNHSLKDGDSIALWPPVAGG' A
#
# COMPACT_ATOMS: atom_id res chain seq x y z
N MET A 1 -2.93 9.63 -12.42
CA MET A 1 -2.81 8.34 -13.14
C MET A 1 -1.37 7.79 -13.24
N SER A 2 -0.32 8.54 -12.91
CA SER A 2 1.09 8.16 -13.22
C SER A 2 1.77 7.10 -12.34
N TYR A 3 1.05 6.38 -11.48
CA TYR A 3 1.64 5.42 -10.53
C TYR A 3 0.91 4.08 -10.45
N LEU A 4 -0.07 3.83 -11.33
CA LEU A 4 -0.77 2.54 -11.33
C LEU A 4 0.03 1.53 -12.17
N PRO A 5 0.41 0.37 -11.61
CA PRO A 5 1.12 -0.66 -12.35
C PRO A 5 0.27 -1.22 -13.50
N ALA A 6 0.93 -1.76 -14.52
CA ALA A 6 0.26 -2.32 -15.69
C ALA A 6 -0.76 -3.40 -15.26
N GLY A 7 -1.99 -3.33 -15.81
CA GLY A 7 -3.09 -4.23 -15.44
C GLY A 7 -3.99 -3.73 -14.31
N ALA A 8 -3.76 -2.52 -13.78
CA ALA A 8 -4.66 -1.93 -12.81
C ALA A 8 -6.07 -1.72 -13.40
N LYS A 9 -7.09 -2.23 -12.70
CA LYS A 9 -8.50 -2.01 -13.01
C LYS A 9 -9.14 -1.34 -11.79
N ASP A 10 -9.92 -0.28 -12.01
CA ASP A 10 -10.60 0.46 -10.94
C ASP A 10 -9.63 0.96 -9.83
N HIS A 11 -8.45 1.45 -10.22
CA HIS A 11 -7.40 1.92 -9.30
C HIS A 11 -6.79 0.84 -8.37
N ALA A 12 -7.03 -0.44 -8.65
CA ALA A 12 -6.49 -1.55 -7.88
C ALA A 12 -5.69 -2.51 -8.76
N VAL A 13 -4.72 -3.19 -8.15
CA VAL A 13 -3.96 -4.28 -8.76
C VAL A 13 -3.91 -5.44 -7.77
N ARG A 14 -4.02 -6.68 -8.27
CA ARG A 14 -3.72 -7.86 -7.46
C ARG A 14 -2.26 -8.19 -7.60
N VAL A 15 -1.60 -8.43 -6.49
CA VAL A 15 -0.16 -8.59 -6.40
C VAL A 15 0.16 -9.83 -5.58
N GLU A 16 1.18 -10.56 -6.00
CA GLU A 16 1.72 -11.67 -5.20
C GLU A 16 2.89 -11.15 -4.37
N MET A 17 2.90 -11.50 -3.08
CA MET A 17 3.94 -11.13 -2.14
C MET A 17 4.40 -12.36 -1.36
N PRO A 18 5.70 -12.51 -1.05
CA PRO A 18 6.18 -13.56 -0.17
C PRO A 18 5.42 -13.56 1.17
N GLU A 19 5.26 -14.74 1.77
CA GLU A 19 4.64 -14.85 3.09
C GLU A 19 5.40 -14.02 4.13
N GLY A 20 4.66 -13.30 4.97
CA GLY A 20 5.23 -12.43 6.00
C GLY A 20 5.67 -11.06 5.50
N SER A 21 5.56 -10.78 4.19
CA SER A 21 5.82 -9.44 3.63
C SER A 21 5.00 -8.37 4.33
N THR A 22 5.57 -7.18 4.44
CA THR A 22 4.98 -6.06 5.15
C THR A 22 4.46 -4.98 4.19
N VAL A 23 3.83 -3.95 4.74
CA VAL A 23 3.41 -2.78 3.97
C VAL A 23 4.61 -2.10 3.31
N TYR A 24 5.76 -2.03 3.98
CA TYR A 24 6.96 -1.45 3.38
C TYR A 24 7.56 -2.32 2.28
N ASP A 25 7.55 -3.65 2.42
CA ASP A 25 7.98 -4.55 1.34
C ASP A 25 7.13 -4.37 0.08
N LEU A 26 5.81 -4.22 0.25
CA LEU A 26 4.89 -3.89 -0.84
C LEU A 26 5.26 -2.55 -1.50
N MET A 27 5.47 -1.50 -0.71
CA MET A 27 5.80 -0.17 -1.23
C MET A 27 7.14 -0.16 -1.97
N ASP A 28 8.16 -0.84 -1.42
CA ASP A 28 9.49 -0.92 -2.02
C ASP A 28 9.43 -1.70 -3.36
N LYS A 29 8.67 -2.81 -3.42
CA LYS A 29 8.47 -3.59 -4.66
C LYS A 29 7.87 -2.76 -5.80
N TYR A 30 6.92 -1.88 -5.47
CA TYR A 30 6.25 -1.02 -6.45
C TYR A 30 6.86 0.38 -6.56
N GLN A 31 8.03 0.60 -5.95
CA GLN A 31 8.76 1.87 -5.95
C GLN A 31 7.91 3.06 -5.49
N VAL A 32 7.00 2.83 -4.54
CA VAL A 32 6.15 3.88 -3.94
C VAL A 32 6.97 4.59 -2.85
N PRO A 33 7.27 5.89 -2.99
CA PRO A 33 8.03 6.60 -1.97
C PRO A 33 7.32 6.60 -0.62
N ARG A 34 8.04 6.23 0.44
CA ARG A 34 7.45 6.07 1.78
C ARG A 34 6.86 7.35 2.35
N GLU A 35 7.52 8.47 2.05
CA GLU A 35 7.08 9.82 2.40
C GLU A 35 5.79 10.24 1.68
N GLN A 36 5.50 9.66 0.51
CA GLN A 36 4.28 10.00 -0.23
C GLN A 36 3.08 9.23 0.30
N ALA A 37 3.21 8.02 0.83
CA ALA A 37 2.09 7.25 1.38
C ALA A 37 1.61 7.80 2.75
N HIS A 38 0.87 8.91 2.72
CA HIS A 38 0.39 9.59 3.93
C HIS A 38 -0.69 8.75 4.63
N LEU A 39 -1.69 8.31 3.87
CA LEU A 39 -2.76 7.46 4.38
C LEU A 39 -2.55 6.03 3.87
N VAL A 40 -2.42 5.09 4.80
CA VAL A 40 -2.33 3.67 4.49
C VAL A 40 -3.42 2.94 5.26
N VAL A 41 -4.21 2.15 4.55
CA VAL A 41 -5.35 1.43 5.08
C VAL A 41 -5.26 -0.03 4.66
N CYS A 42 -5.39 -0.95 5.62
CA CYS A 42 -5.47 -2.38 5.42
C CYS A 42 -6.88 -2.85 5.80
N ASN A 43 -7.65 -3.37 4.84
CA ASN A 43 -9.03 -3.85 5.06
C ASN A 43 -9.94 -2.83 5.78
N GLY A 44 -9.79 -1.54 5.47
CA GLY A 44 -10.53 -0.46 6.12
C GLY A 44 -9.93 0.06 7.43
N LEU A 45 -8.86 -0.55 7.95
CA LEU A 45 -8.16 -0.12 9.16
C LEU A 45 -6.90 0.70 8.85
N PHE A 46 -6.78 1.85 9.49
CA PHE A 46 -5.60 2.71 9.34
C PHE A 46 -4.33 2.06 9.90
N VAL A 47 -3.26 2.04 9.10
CA VAL A 47 -1.93 1.54 9.49
C VAL A 47 -0.97 2.74 9.69
N PRO A 48 -0.63 3.08 10.94
CA PRO A 48 0.25 4.21 11.23
C PRO A 48 1.68 3.94 10.74
N PRO A 49 2.45 4.98 10.36
CA PRO A 49 3.80 4.83 9.83
C PRO A 49 4.72 3.92 10.65
N SER A 50 4.68 4.04 11.98
CA SER A 50 5.50 3.24 12.93
C SER A 50 5.18 1.74 12.94
N LYS A 51 4.07 1.31 12.34
CA LYS A 51 3.67 -0.09 12.25
C LYS A 51 3.86 -0.70 10.86
N ARG A 52 4.12 0.10 9.82
CA ARG A 52 4.15 -0.38 8.43
C ARG A 52 5.26 -1.38 8.15
N ASP A 53 6.39 -1.26 8.85
CA ASP A 53 7.54 -2.18 8.76
C ASP A 53 7.32 -3.51 9.50
N ASN A 54 6.32 -3.59 10.38
CA ASN A 54 6.04 -4.77 11.21
C ASN A 54 4.64 -5.34 10.97
N HIS A 55 3.87 -4.73 10.06
CA HIS A 55 2.52 -5.17 9.73
C HIS A 55 2.59 -6.17 8.59
N SER A 56 2.66 -7.46 8.93
CA SER A 56 2.63 -8.55 7.96
C SER A 56 1.30 -8.60 7.24
N LEU A 57 1.37 -8.60 5.91
CA LEU A 57 0.27 -8.79 4.98
C LEU A 57 -0.09 -10.28 4.91
N LYS A 58 -1.38 -10.53 4.76
CA LYS A 58 -1.94 -11.87 4.58
C LYS A 58 -2.57 -11.99 3.21
N ASP A 59 -2.71 -13.24 2.76
CA ASP A 59 -3.48 -13.51 1.55
C ASP A 59 -4.91 -12.97 1.67
N GLY A 60 -5.38 -12.33 0.60
CA GLY A 60 -6.67 -11.66 0.55
C GLY A 60 -6.72 -10.24 1.17
N ASP A 61 -5.66 -9.76 1.81
CA ASP A 61 -5.63 -8.39 2.35
C ASP A 61 -5.74 -7.34 1.22
N SER A 62 -6.56 -6.32 1.45
CA SER A 62 -6.71 -5.18 0.57
C SER A 62 -6.01 -3.96 1.19
N ILE A 63 -4.94 -3.50 0.53
CA ILE A 63 -4.17 -2.33 0.94
C ILE A 63 -4.50 -1.14 0.03
N ALA A 64 -4.81 0.00 0.64
CA ALA A 64 -4.97 1.27 -0.04
C ALA A 64 -3.94 2.28 0.46
N LEU A 65 -3.27 2.94 -0.48
CA LEU A 65 -2.21 3.91 -0.27
C LEU A 65 -2.66 5.23 -0.92
N TRP A 66 -2.66 6.33 -0.17
CA TRP A 66 -2.90 7.65 -0.75
C TRP A 66 -1.70 8.58 -0.58
N PRO A 67 -1.38 9.38 -1.62
CA PRO A 67 -0.46 10.52 -1.51
C PRO A 67 -0.96 11.53 -0.45
N PRO A 68 -0.19 12.58 -0.11
CA PRO A 68 -0.75 13.70 0.62
C PRO A 68 -2.03 14.17 -0.08
N VAL A 69 -3.17 13.93 0.55
CA VAL A 69 -4.47 14.40 0.06
C VAL A 69 -4.57 15.86 0.46
N ALA A 70 -4.67 16.75 -0.53
CA ALA A 70 -5.05 18.13 -0.26
C ALA A 70 -6.47 18.08 0.32
N GLY A 71 -6.59 18.25 1.64
CA GLY A 71 -7.84 18.67 2.23
C GLY A 71 -8.19 20.01 1.61
N GLY A 72 -9.38 20.11 1.02
CA GLY A 72 -9.91 21.39 0.53
C GLY A 72 -10.03 22.42 1.64
#